data_AF-A0A8J4M6N9-F1
#
_entry.id   AF-A0A8J4M6N9-F1
#
_cell.length_a   1.000
_cell.length_b   1.000
_cell.length_c   1.000
_cell.angle_alpha   90.00
_cell.angle_beta   90.00
_cell.angle_gamma   90.00
#
_symmetry.space_group_name_H-M   'P 1'
#
loop_
_entity.id
_entity.type
_entity.pdbx_description
1 polymer ?
#
loop_
_entity_poly.entity_id
_entity_poly.type
_entity_poly.pdbx_seq_one_letter_code
_entity_poly.pdbx_strand_id
1 'polypeptide(L)' 'MSASASVEAWSGKDRGHENFPVGSLLIRPDLRRHVHAFYGFARNADDIADSGQLPPEEKIARLDAMEEVLL' A
#
# COMPACT_ATOMS: atom_id res chain seq x y z
N MET A 1 14.89 14.94 17.08
CA MET A 1 15.13 14.57 15.67
C MET A 1 14.45 13.23 15.45
N SER A 2 13.17 13.23 15.06
CA SER A 2 12.54 11.99 14.58
C SER A 2 12.68 12.02 13.08
N ALA A 3 13.62 11.24 12.54
CA ALA A 3 13.61 10.96 11.12
C ALA A 3 12.26 10.30 10.85
N SER A 4 11.40 10.98 10.10
CA SER A 4 10.20 10.39 9.50
C SER A 4 10.69 9.21 8.66
N ALA A 5 10.74 8.02 9.27
CA ALA A 5 10.88 6.79 8.53
C ALA A 5 9.69 6.80 7.56
N SER A 6 10.00 6.93 6.27
CA SER A 6 8.97 6.84 5.24
C SER A 6 8.21 5.54 5.48
N VAL A 7 6.93 5.61 5.82
CA VAL A 7 6.08 4.42 6.01
C VAL A 7 6.12 3.56 4.74
N GLU A 8 6.20 4.22 3.60
CA GLU A 8 6.23 3.60 2.28
C GLU A 8 7.47 2.70 2.11
N ALA A 9 7.21 1.47 1.69
CA ALA A 9 8.20 0.47 1.29
C ALA A 9 8.00 0.09 -0.18
N TRP A 10 7.57 1.05 -1.00
CA TRP A 10 7.15 0.79 -2.37
C TRP A 10 8.27 0.10 -3.14
N SER A 11 8.00 -1.12 -3.61
CA SER A 11 8.97 -1.96 -4.30
C SER A 11 9.40 -1.42 -5.68
N GLY A 12 8.85 -0.29 -6.13
CA GLY A 12 9.13 0.31 -7.44
C GLY A 12 8.64 -0.53 -8.63
N LYS A 13 7.89 -1.62 -8.39
CA LYS A 13 7.21 -2.35 -9.47
C LYS A 13 6.05 -1.49 -9.96
N ASP A 14 6.33 -0.78 -11.05
CA ASP A 14 5.40 0.11 -11.70
C ASP A 14 4.10 -0.60 -12.09
N ARG A 15 3.04 0.22 -12.10
CA ARG A 15 1.67 0.07 -12.62
C ARG A 15 1.49 -0.68 -13.96
N GLY A 16 2.56 -1.13 -14.61
CA GLY A 16 2.56 -1.84 -15.89
C GLY A 16 2.33 -3.35 -15.81
N HIS A 17 2.34 -3.96 -14.61
CA HIS A 17 2.08 -5.40 -14.42
C HIS A 17 0.81 -5.66 -13.60
N GLU A 18 -0.13 -4.72 -13.55
CA GLU A 18 -1.39 -4.95 -12.85
C GLU A 18 -2.28 -5.91 -13.65
N ASN A 19 -2.44 -7.14 -13.14
CA ASN A 19 -3.35 -8.16 -13.71
C ASN A 19 -4.82 -7.71 -13.67
N PHE A 20 -5.15 -6.78 -12.78
CA PHE A 20 -6.38 -6.01 -12.82
C PHE A 20 -6.04 -4.69 -13.52
N PRO A 21 -6.70 -4.30 -14.62
CA PRO A 21 -6.77 -2.88 -14.89
C PRO A 21 -7.47 -2.32 -13.65
N VAL A 22 -6.77 -1.66 -12.73
CA VAL A 22 -7.40 -1.23 -11.47
C VAL A 22 -8.55 -0.24 -11.78
N GLY A 23 -8.63 0.28 -13.02
CA GLY A 23 -9.86 0.74 -13.67
C GLY A 23 -10.76 -0.37 -14.21
N SER A 24 -11.15 -1.35 -13.36
CA SER A 24 -11.90 -2.53 -13.78
C SER A 24 -13.18 -2.13 -14.50
N LEU A 25 -13.40 -2.67 -15.71
CA LEU A 25 -14.64 -2.47 -16.47
C LEU A 25 -15.86 -2.96 -15.68
N LEU A 26 -15.66 -3.91 -14.75
CA LEU A 26 -16.70 -4.49 -13.89
C LEU A 26 -17.09 -3.57 -12.72
N ILE A 27 -16.25 -2.61 -12.37
CA ILE A 27 -16.53 -1.64 -11.32
C ILE A 27 -17.19 -0.42 -11.94
N ARG A 28 -18.33 -0.02 -11.37
CA ARG A 28 -19.04 1.20 -11.78
C ARG A 28 -18.09 2.41 -11.79
N PRO A 29 -18.08 3.24 -12.85
CA PRO A 29 -17.11 4.32 -13.00
C PRO A 29 -17.00 5.26 -11.80
N ASP A 30 -18.12 5.57 -11.16
CA ASP A 30 -18.22 6.46 -9.99
C ASP A 30 -17.59 5.89 -8.71
N LEU A 31 -17.33 4.58 -8.64
CA LEU A 31 -16.72 3.93 -7.47
C LEU A 31 -15.23 3.65 -7.63
N ARG A 32 -14.71 3.71 -8.87
CA ARG A 32 -13.32 3.33 -9.16
C ARG A 32 -12.31 4.08 -8.30
N ARG A 33 -12.49 5.40 -8.12
CA ARG A 33 -11.56 6.21 -7.29
C ARG A 33 -11.44 5.72 -5.85
N HIS A 34 -12.55 5.25 -5.27
CA HIS A 34 -12.58 4.75 -3.90
C HIS A 34 -11.92 3.38 -3.80
N VAL A 35 -12.18 2.52 -4.79
CA VAL A 35 -11.52 1.22 -4.90
C VAL A 35 -10.02 1.37 -5.11
N HIS A 36 -9.58 2.30 -5.97
CA HIS A 36 -8.17 2.62 -6.17
C HIS A 36 -7.50 3.11 -4.89
N ALA A 37 -8.17 3.95 -4.10
CA ALA A 37 -7.65 4.42 -2.83
C ALA A 37 -7.47 3.27 -1.83
N PHE A 38 -8.50 2.42 -1.69
CA PHE A 38 -8.42 1.22 -0.85
C PHE A 38 -7.32 0.25 -1.33
N TYR A 39 -7.26 -0.01 -2.63
CA TYR A 39 -6.24 -0.87 -3.22
C TYR A 39 -4.83 -0.32 -2.99
N GLY A 40 -4.61 0.99 -3.15
CA GLY A 40 -3.32 1.61 -2.87
C GLY A 40 -2.89 1.45 -1.40
N PHE A 41 -3.82 1.65 -0.47
CA PHE A 41 -3.57 1.40 0.96
C PHE A 41 -3.20 -0.06 1.23
N ALA A 42 -4.02 -1.01 0.73
CA ALA A 42 -3.76 -2.44 0.91
C ALA A 42 -2.44 -2.87 0.26
N ARG A 43 -2.12 -2.36 -0.94
CA ARG A 43 -0.88 -2.66 -1.66
C ARG A 43 0.35 -2.19 -0.91
N ASN A 44 0.28 -1.03 -0.26
CA ASN A 44 1.39 -0.54 0.55
C ASN A 44 1.65 -1.45 1.77
N ALA A 45 0.59 -1.94 2.43
CA ALA A 45 0.75 -2.91 3.53
C ALA A 45 1.39 -4.21 3.06
N ASP A 46 0.98 -4.72 1.90
CA ASP A 46 1.54 -5.91 1.26
C ASP A 46 3.03 -5.71 0.90
N ASP A 47 3.38 -4.58 0.29
CA ASP A 47 4.78 -4.23 -0.03
C ASP A 47 5.66 -4.16 1.23
N ILE A 48 5.15 -3.64 2.36
CA ILE A 48 5.86 -3.64 3.65
C ILE A 48 6.06 -5.07 4.17
N ALA A 49 5.00 -5.89 4.16
CA ALA A 49 5.02 -7.26 4.65
C ALA A 49 6.00 -8.14 3.84
N ASP A 50 5.98 -8.01 2.51
CA ASP A 50 6.79 -8.78 1.57
C ASP A 50 8.22 -8.24 1.41
N SER A 51 8.52 -7.04 1.92
CA SER A 51 9.84 -6.45 1.76
C SER A 51 10.94 -7.34 2.34
N GLY A 52 11.84 -7.82 1.48
CA GLY A 52 13.05 -8.54 1.91
C GLY A 52 14.16 -7.63 2.46
N GLN A 53 13.97 -6.30 2.42
CA GLN A 53 14.94 -5.31 2.84
C GLN A 53 14.64 -4.72 4.22
N LEU A 54 13.39 -4.83 4.69
CA LEU A 54 12.98 -4.34 6.00
C LEU A 54 13.22 -5.40 7.08
N PRO A 55 13.86 -5.05 8.21
CA PRO A 55 13.91 -5.92 9.36
C PRO A 55 12.50 -6.10 9.98
N PRO A 56 12.23 -7.21 10.68
CA PRO A 56 10.88 -7.53 11.17
C PRO A 56 10.25 -6.44 12.04
N GLU A 57 11.01 -5.83 12.94
CA GLU A 57 10.54 -4.76 13.83
C GLU A 57 10.10 -3.50 13.08
N GLU A 58 10.78 -3.19 11.98
CA GLU A 58 10.44 -2.03 11.16
C GLU A 58 9.19 -2.27 10.32
N LYS A 59 8.95 -3.53 9.90
CA LYS A 59 7.68 -3.91 9.27
C LYS A 59 6.51 -3.68 10.21
N ILE A 60 6.61 -4.17 11.45
CA ILE A 60 5.56 -4.02 12.46
C ILE A 60 5.30 -2.53 12.72
N ALA A 61 6.33 -1.73 13.01
CA ALA A 61 6.17 -0.31 13.30
C ALA A 61 5.47 0.47 12.16
N ARG A 62 5.77 0.12 10.90
CA ARG A 62 5.13 0.74 9.73
C ARG A 62 3.67 0.28 9.55
N LEU A 63 3.37 -0.99 9.81
CA LEU A 63 2.00 -1.52 9.76
C LEU A 63 1.13 -0.96 10.88
N ASP A 64 1.67 -0.81 12.09
CA ASP A 64 1.00 -0.16 13.21
C ASP A 64 0.65 1.30 12.86
N ALA A 65 1.58 2.04 12.26
CA ALA A 65 1.32 3.40 11.78
C ALA A 65 0.22 3.47 10.70
N MET A 66 0.03 2.41 9.90
CA MET A 66 -1.09 2.31 8.97
C MET A 66 -2.42 2.01 9.68
N GLU A 67 -2.41 1.18 10.73
CA GLU A 67 -3.58 0.88 11.55
C GLU A 67 -4.10 2.13 12.27
N GLU A 68 -3.22 2.97 12.79
CA GLU A 68 -3.59 4.21 13.50
C GLU A 68 -4.46 5.16 12.66
N VAL A 69 -4.36 5.11 11.33
CA VAL A 69 -5.16 5.95 10.42
C VAL A 69 -6.61 5.44 10.29
N LEU A 70 -6.87 4.19 10.68
CA LEU A 70 -8.19 3.55 10.58
C LEU A 70 -9.00 3.64 11.88
N LEU A 71 -8.38 4.03 13.00
CA LEU A 71 -8.97 4.14 14.34
C LEU A 71 -9.38 5.59 14.67
#